data_AF-A0A2P6PAQ1-F1
#
_entry.id   AF-A0A2P6PAQ1-F1
#
_cell.length_a   1.000
_cell.length_b   1.000
_cell.length_c   1.000
_cell.angle_alpha   90.00
_cell.angle_beta   90.00
_cell.angle_gamma   90.00
#
_symmetry.space_group_name_H-M   'P 1'
#
loop_
_entity.id
_entity.type
_entity.pdbx_description
1 polymer ?
#
loop_
_entity_poly.entity_id
_entity_poly.type
_entity_poly.pdbx_seq_one_letter_code
_entity_poly.pdbx_strand_id
1 'polypeptide(L)'
;MTNILFYGCKDVVLSAYGEYWGRVRKLYVVELLSLKRVQKLQFAREKEVAEIGNRIRKACLGNSSINLSDMLITTSNNILSRCVIGKRFVEENDNWFGEASRRLLIQLTTFSFGDFFLV
;
A
#
# COMPACT_ATOMS: atom_id res chain seq x y z
N MET A 1 -18.81 2.65 0.34
CA MET A 1 -17.42 2.31 0.75
C MET A 1 -16.40 3.08 -0.08
N THR A 2 -16.46 3.07 -1.42
CA THR A 2 -15.61 3.89 -2.31
C THR A 2 -15.64 5.38 -1.96
N ASN A 3 -16.82 5.93 -1.68
CA ASN A 3 -16.97 7.31 -1.21
C ASN A 3 -16.19 7.60 0.08
N ILE A 4 -16.03 6.61 0.98
CA ILE A 4 -15.24 6.75 2.22
C ILE A 4 -13.75 6.60 1.93
N LEU A 5 -13.36 5.58 1.15
CA LEU A 5 -11.96 5.29 0.82
C LEU A 5 -11.30 6.36 -0.06
N PHE A 6 -12.05 6.93 -0.99
CA PHE A 6 -11.61 7.91 -1.98
C PHE A 6 -12.14 9.32 -1.70
N TYR A 7 -12.73 9.52 -0.53
CA TYR A 7 -13.30 10.80 -0.12
C TYR A 7 -14.21 11.43 -1.19
N GLY A 8 -15.11 10.63 -1.77
CA GLY A 8 -15.99 11.05 -2.87
C GLY A 8 -15.25 11.44 -4.15
N CYS A 9 -14.20 10.69 -4.50
CA CYS A 9 -13.30 10.98 -5.62
C CYS A 9 -12.58 12.34 -5.48
N LYS A 10 -12.29 12.75 -4.24
CA LYS A 10 -11.48 13.94 -3.93
C LYS A 10 -10.15 13.57 -3.29
N ASP A 11 -9.78 12.30 -3.31
CA ASP A 11 -8.42 11.87 -2.97
C ASP A 11 -7.43 12.14 -4.12
N VAL A 12 -6.14 12.00 -3.86
CA VAL A 12 -5.08 12.32 -4.84
C VAL A 12 -5.06 11.39 -6.07
N VAL A 13 -5.63 10.19 -5.96
CA VAL A 13 -5.67 9.16 -7.02
C VAL A 13 -6.84 9.41 -7.96
N LEU A 14 -8.02 9.75 -7.43
CA LEU A 14 -9.25 9.89 -8.24
C LEU A 14 -9.76 11.34 -8.42
N SER A 15 -9.14 12.36 -7.82
CA SER A 15 -9.61 13.75 -8.04
C SER A 15 -9.23 14.27 -9.42
N ALA A 16 -10.16 14.99 -10.06
CA ALA A 16 -9.90 15.70 -11.31
C ALA A 16 -8.70 16.65 -11.19
N TYR A 17 -7.94 16.77 -12.28
CA TYR A 17 -6.81 17.69 -12.35
C TYR A 17 -7.26 19.14 -12.15
N GLY A 18 -6.52 19.88 -11.31
CA GLY A 18 -6.82 21.26 -10.99
C GLY A 18 -6.04 21.75 -9.77
N GLU A 19 -6.33 22.96 -9.30
CA GLU A 19 -5.63 23.59 -8.16
C GLU A 19 -5.73 22.75 -6.87
N TYR A 20 -6.88 22.10 -6.64
CA TYR A 20 -7.06 21.21 -5.51
C TYR A 20 -6.12 20.00 -5.58
N TRP A 21 -6.14 19.27 -6.71
CA TRP A 21 -5.26 18.11 -6.92
C TRP A 21 -3.78 18.50 -6.78
N GLY A 22 -3.38 19.65 -7.33
CA GLY A 22 -2.02 20.17 -7.20
C GLY A 22 -1.61 20.40 -5.75
N ARG A 23 -2.49 21.01 -4.94
CA ARG A 23 -2.26 21.23 -3.50
C ARG A 23 -2.15 19.92 -2.72
N VAL A 24 -3.09 19.00 -2.93
CA VAL A 24 -3.07 17.70 -2.23
C VAL A 24 -1.85 16.88 -2.65
N ARG A 25 -1.53 16.81 -3.94
CA ARG A 25 -0.32 16.12 -4.44
C ARG A 25 0.95 16.69 -3.80
N LYS A 26 1.06 18.01 -3.70
CA LYS A 26 2.21 18.66 -3.05
C LYS A 26 2.33 18.23 -1.57
N LEU A 27 1.21 18.16 -0.85
CA LEU A 27 1.18 17.70 0.54
C LEU A 27 1.69 16.25 0.66
N TYR A 28 1.19 15.33 -0.17
CA TYR A 28 1.64 13.93 -0.19
C TYR A 28 3.15 13.82 -0.48
N VAL A 29 3.65 14.57 -1.46
CA VAL A 29 5.07 14.56 -1.81
C VAL A 29 5.94 15.07 -0.67
N VAL A 30 5.55 16.16 0.00
CA VAL A 30 6.36 16.74 1.08
C VAL A 30 6.31 15.88 2.35
N GLU A 31 5.12 15.45 2.75
CA GLU A 31 4.93 14.80 4.05
C GLU A 31 5.14 13.30 4.06
N LEU A 32 4.88 12.61 2.94
CA LEU A 32 4.95 11.15 2.86
C LEU A 32 6.09 10.68 1.95
N LEU A 33 6.24 11.29 0.77
CA LEU A 33 7.15 10.81 -0.27
C LEU A 33 8.45 11.61 -0.39
N SER A 34 8.74 12.52 0.55
CA SER A 34 9.97 13.28 0.52
C SER A 34 11.16 12.37 0.82
N LEU A 35 12.32 12.68 0.26
CA LEU A 35 13.54 11.88 0.43
C LEU A 35 13.83 11.58 1.90
N LYS A 36 13.70 12.60 2.76
CA LYS A 36 13.89 12.49 4.22
C LYS A 36 12.89 11.52 4.87
N ARG A 37 11.62 11.53 4.44
CA ARG A 37 10.58 10.62 4.95
C ARG A 37 10.82 9.20 4.45
N VAL A 38 11.15 9.02 3.17
CA VAL A 38 11.46 7.71 2.56
C VAL A 38 12.67 7.05 3.22
N GLN A 39 13.70 7.83 3.57
CA GLN A 39 14.87 7.37 4.33
C GLN A 39 14.50 6.98 5.77
N LYS A 40 13.69 7.80 6.46
CA LYS A 40 13.20 7.44 7.81
C LYS A 40 12.37 6.16 7.81
N LEU A 41 11.71 5.82 6.71
CA LEU A 41 10.91 4.60 6.54
C LEU A 41 11.72 3.41 6.00
N GLN A 42 13.03 3.57 5.78
CA GLN A 42 13.90 2.52 5.24
C GLN A 42 13.94 1.28 6.15
N PHE A 43 13.99 1.48 7.48
CA PHE A 43 14.02 0.36 8.44
C PHE A 43 12.83 -0.59 8.26
N ALA A 44 11.65 -0.06 7.90
CA ALA A 44 10.46 -0.87 7.71
C ALA A 44 10.60 -1.78 6.50
N ARG A 45 11.17 -1.27 5.41
CA ARG A 45 11.44 -2.05 4.19
C ARG A 45 12.52 -3.09 4.42
N GLU A 46 13.64 -2.72 5.03
CA GLU A 46 14.75 -3.64 5.31
C GLU A 46 14.30 -4.83 6.17
N LYS A 47 13.52 -4.57 7.21
CA LYS A 47 12.98 -5.61 8.09
C LYS A 47 12.03 -6.56 7.36
N GLU A 48 11.15 -6.06 6.50
CA GLU A 48 10.24 -6.93 5.73
C GLU A 48 10.96 -7.68 4.58
N VAL A 49 11.96 -7.09 3.94
CA VAL A 49 12.78 -7.76 2.91
C VAL A 49 13.61 -8.90 3.52
N ALA A 50 14.22 -8.67 4.69
CA ALA A 50 14.92 -9.72 5.42
C ALA A 50 13.99 -10.89 5.78
N GLU A 51 12.74 -10.60 6.15
CA GLU A 51 11.75 -11.61 6.45
C GLU A 51 11.33 -12.42 5.22
N ILE A 52 11.12 -11.78 4.06
CA ILE A 52 10.89 -12.50 2.79
C ILE A 52 12.06 -13.44 2.51
N GLY A 53 13.30 -12.95 2.59
CA GLY A 53 14.50 -13.76 2.34
C GLY A 53 14.58 -14.99 3.26
N ASN A 54 14.25 -14.82 4.54
CA ASN A 54 14.18 -15.92 5.49
C ASN A 54 13.09 -16.94 5.15
N ARG A 55 11.90 -16.49 4.75
CA ARG A 55 10.81 -17.38 4.34
C ARG A 55 11.15 -18.17 3.08
N ILE A 56 11.75 -17.51 2.08
CA ILE A 56 12.24 -18.18 0.86
C ILE A 56 13.28 -19.23 1.23
N ARG A 57 14.29 -18.86 2.02
CA ARG A 57 15.35 -19.79 2.46
C ARG A 57 14.77 -21.01 3.17
N LYS A 58 13.83 -20.81 4.11
CA LYS A 58 13.16 -21.91 4.82
C LYS A 58 12.41 -22.84 3.87
N ALA A 59 11.70 -22.28 2.89
CA ALA A 59 10.95 -23.07 1.94
C ALA A 59 11.86 -23.89 1.01
N CYS A 60 12.99 -23.31 0.57
CA CYS A 60 14.01 -24.03 -0.19
C CYS A 60 14.58 -25.20 0.62
N LEU A 61 14.93 -24.98 1.89
CA LEU A 61 15.44 -26.04 2.76
C LEU A 61 14.42 -27.17 3.00
N GLY A 62 13.13 -26.82 3.05
CA GLY A 62 12.04 -27.77 3.21
C GLY A 62 11.52 -28.39 1.91
N ASN A 63 12.11 -28.08 0.75
CA ASN A 63 11.59 -28.45 -0.57
C ASN A 63 10.09 -28.15 -0.76
N SER A 64 9.63 -27.02 -0.21
CA SER A 64 8.23 -26.60 -0.23
C SER A 64 7.98 -25.50 -1.25
N SER A 65 6.82 -25.51 -1.89
CA SER A 65 6.38 -24.44 -2.80
C SER A 65 5.86 -23.24 -2.01
N ILE A 66 6.15 -22.02 -2.48
CA ILE A 66 5.61 -20.77 -1.92
C ILE A 66 4.73 -20.09 -2.96
N ASN A 67 3.56 -19.58 -2.55
CA ASN A 67 2.80 -18.61 -3.33
C ASN A 67 3.47 -17.22 -3.23
N LEU A 68 4.17 -16.81 -4.29
CA LEU A 68 4.84 -15.51 -4.35
C LEU A 68 3.88 -14.33 -4.32
N SER A 69 2.70 -14.46 -4.94
CA SER A 69 1.68 -13.39 -4.95
C SER A 69 1.23 -13.06 -3.53
N ASP A 70 0.83 -14.08 -2.74
CA ASP A 70 0.40 -13.87 -1.35
C ASP A 70 1.53 -13.31 -0.48
N MET A 71 2.76 -13.78 -0.70
CA MET A 71 3.93 -13.30 0.03
C MET A 71 4.21 -11.83 -0.27
N LEU A 72 4.18 -11.41 -1.54
CA LEU A 72 4.43 -10.03 -1.94
C LEU A 72 3.31 -9.09 -1.48
N ILE A 73 2.04 -9.51 -1.59
CA ILE A 73 0.89 -8.74 -1.08
C ILE A 73 1.02 -8.54 0.43
N THR A 74 1.28 -9.61 1.19
CA THR A 74 1.45 -9.55 2.65
C THR A 74 2.59 -8.61 3.04
N THR A 75 3.72 -8.70 2.35
CA THR A 75 4.88 -7.85 2.63
C THR A 75 4.58 -6.39 2.34
N SER A 76 3.92 -6.11 1.21
CA SER A 76 3.52 -4.75 0.83
C SER A 76 2.59 -4.14 1.88
N ASN A 77 1.61 -4.92 2.36
CA ASN A 77 0.71 -4.53 3.45
C ASN A 77 1.46 -4.27 4.77
N ASN A 78 2.43 -5.12 5.12
CA ASN A 78 3.25 -4.91 6.33
C ASN A 78 4.10 -3.63 6.24
N ILE A 79 4.71 -3.36 5.09
CA ILE A 79 5.47 -2.14 4.86
C ILE A 79 4.56 -0.92 4.98
N LEU A 80 3.41 -0.92 4.29
CA LEU A 80 2.46 0.18 4.33
C LEU A 80 1.90 0.41 5.74
N SER A 81 1.52 -0.65 6.45
CA SER A 81 1.03 -0.55 7.83
C SER A 81 2.09 0.04 8.76
N ARG A 82 3.36 -0.36 8.62
CA ARG A 82 4.45 0.24 9.40
C ARG A 82 4.70 1.70 9.04
N CYS A 83 4.58 2.07 7.78
CA CYS A 83 4.77 3.44 7.34
C CYS A 83 3.65 4.38 7.82
N VAL A 84 2.40 3.91 7.84
CA VAL A 84 1.22 4.73 8.14
C VAL A 84 0.87 4.69 9.63
N ILE A 85 0.91 3.51 10.25
CA ILE A 85 0.43 3.25 11.62
C ILE A 85 1.60 3.02 12.59
N GLY A 86 2.80 2.69 12.09
CA GLY A 86 3.96 2.37 12.92
C GLY A 86 4.02 0.92 13.40
N LYS A 87 3.08 0.06 12.98
CA LYS A 87 2.95 -1.34 13.41
C LYS A 87 2.91 -2.32 12.22
N ARG A 88 3.13 -3.62 12.47
CA ARG A 88 3.02 -4.65 11.42
C ARG A 88 1.57 -5.15 11.30
N PHE A 89 1.14 -5.44 10.08
CA PHE A 89 -0.19 -6.02 9.83
C PHE A 89 -0.35 -7.44 10.40
N VAL A 90 0.67 -8.30 10.28
CA VAL A 90 0.60 -9.69 10.78
C VAL A 90 0.62 -9.79 12.33
N GLU A 91 0.93 -8.71 13.05
CA GLU A 91 1.04 -8.73 14.53
C GLU A 91 -0.29 -8.47 15.26
N GLU A 92 -1.34 -7.98 14.59
CA GLU A 92 -2.66 -7.74 15.21
C GLU A 92 -3.72 -8.75 14.70
N ASN A 93 -4.55 -9.22 15.63
CA ASN A 93 -5.69 -10.13 15.37
C ASN A 93 -6.83 -9.44 14.55
N ASP A 94 -6.64 -8.16 14.21
CA ASP A 94 -7.63 -7.31 13.55
C ASP A 94 -7.12 -6.94 12.14
N ASN A 95 -7.49 -7.77 11.16
CA ASN A 95 -6.97 -7.73 9.79
C ASN A 95 -7.55 -6.60 8.91
N TRP A 96 -8.22 -5.62 9.52
CA TRP A 96 -9.00 -4.60 8.79
C TRP A 96 -8.15 -3.83 7.78
N PHE A 97 -6.86 -3.56 8.08
CA PHE A 97 -5.97 -2.83 7.18
C PHE A 97 -5.65 -3.64 5.91
N GLY A 98 -5.41 -4.94 6.06
CA GLY A 98 -5.18 -5.84 4.93
C GLY A 98 -6.46 -6.06 4.10
N GLU A 99 -7.61 -6.12 4.75
CA GLU A 99 -8.89 -6.19 4.05
C GLU A 99 -9.21 -4.88 3.32
N ALA A 100 -8.93 -3.73 3.94
CA ALA A 100 -9.07 -2.42 3.32
C ALA A 100 -8.14 -2.27 2.11
N SER A 101 -6.88 -2.69 2.21
CA SER A 101 -5.92 -2.62 1.09
C SER A 101 -6.25 -3.59 -0.04
N ARG A 102 -6.71 -4.81 0.28
CA ARG A 102 -7.22 -5.75 -0.73
C ARG A 102 -8.43 -5.18 -1.47
N ARG A 103 -9.38 -4.59 -0.74
CA ARG A 103 -10.55 -3.93 -1.33
C ARG A 103 -10.14 -2.75 -2.21
N LEU A 104 -9.19 -1.93 -1.76
CA LEU A 104 -8.64 -0.84 -2.55
C LEU A 104 -8.05 -1.35 -3.87
N LEU A 105 -7.27 -2.43 -3.82
CA LEU A 105 -6.66 -3.04 -5.01
C LEU A 105 -7.75 -3.49 -6.01
N ILE A 106 -8.77 -4.21 -5.54
CA ILE A 106 -9.88 -4.65 -6.40
C ILE A 106 -10.58 -3.45 -7.06
N GLN A 107 -10.88 -2.41 -6.29
CA GLN A 107 -11.51 -1.20 -6.80
C GLN A 107 -10.64 -0.49 -7.85
N LEU A 108 -9.33 -0.37 -7.61
CA LEU A 108 -8.39 0.22 -8.58
C LEU A 108 -8.26 -0.63 -9.85
N THR A 109 -8.32 -1.97 -9.74
CA THR A 109 -8.24 -2.87 -10.91
C THR A 109 -9.54 -2.93 -11.72
N THR A 110 -10.69 -2.64 -11.09
CA THR A 110 -12.00 -2.58 -11.76
C THR A 110 -12.22 -1.22 -12.43
N PHE A 111 -11.40 -0.22 -12.10
CA PHE A 111 -11.49 1.12 -12.64
C PHE A 111 -11.04 1.18 -14.11
N SER A 112 -11.89 1.74 -14.99
CA SER A 112 -11.51 2.06 -16.36
C SER A 112 -11.09 3.52 -16.44
N PHE A 113 -9.90 3.81 -17.00
CA PHE A 113 -9.45 5.19 -17.25
C PHE A 113 -10.44 6.03 -18.08
N GLY A 114 -11.32 5.39 -18.85
CA GLY A 114 -12.38 6.06 -19.62
C GLY A 114 -13.38 6.84 -18.78
N ASP A 115 -13.59 6.46 -17.51
CA ASP A 115 -14.54 7.12 -16.61
C ASP A 115 -14.07 8.52 -16.15
N PHE A 116 -12.78 8.84 -16.36
CA PHE A 116 -12.19 10.12 -15.97
C PHE A 116 -12.33 11.22 -17.04
N PHE A 117 -12.59 10.82 -18.29
CA PHE A 117 -12.59 11.73 -19.45
C PHE A 117 -13.96 11.83 -20.14
N LEU A 118 -14.99 11.15 -19.65
CA LEU A 118 -16.35 11.12 -20.22
C LEU A 118 -17.41 11.86 -19.38
N VAL A 119 -17.00 12.75 -18.48
CA VAL A 119 -17.90 13.72 -17.81
C VAL A 119 -17.41 15.14 -18.06
#